data_AF-A0ABD4ZXG5-F1
#
_entry.id   AF-A0ABD4ZXG5-F1
#
_cell.length_a   1.000
_cell.length_b   1.000
_cell.length_c   1.000
_cell.angle_alpha   90.00
_cell.angle_beta   90.00
_cell.angle_gamma   90.00
#
_symmetry.space_group_name_H-M   'P 1'
#
loop_
_entity.id
_entity.type
_entity.pdbx_description
1 polymer ?
#
loop_
_entity_poly.entity_id
_entity_poly.type
_entity_poly.pdbx_seq_one_letter_code
_entity_poly.pdbx_strand_id
1 'polypeptide(L)'
;MKKNTTDLKKCLMYFSRQSREERAYHKYTNDKLMLEKLSINRLKFQLITLKTKYEYKRNVCAIFLGTILLTILTGTWGTVFDLTRKIIEYAVGKANVDPLLVKGWTLIILIFFITATFLIFITALSFMRTLYQLHEEILMVEDVLKAKKEDRK
;
A
#
# COMPACT_ATOMS: atom_id res chain seq x y z
N MET A 1 37.46 -11.63 15.35
CA MET A 1 36.65 -10.45 14.96
C MET A 1 36.41 -10.26 13.45
N LYS A 2 36.91 -11.13 12.55
CA LYS A 2 36.85 -10.96 11.08
C LYS A 2 35.57 -11.49 10.38
N LYS A 3 34.69 -12.18 11.13
CA LYS A 3 33.49 -12.85 10.59
C LYS A 3 32.32 -11.87 10.40
N ASN A 4 32.15 -10.92 11.33
CA ASN A 4 31.05 -9.94 11.30
C ASN A 4 31.08 -8.98 10.10
N THR A 5 32.27 -8.62 9.60
CA THR A 5 32.42 -7.70 8.46
C THR A 5 31.96 -8.34 7.15
N THR A 6 32.09 -9.65 7.02
CA THR A 6 31.72 -10.40 5.81
C THR A 6 30.22 -10.58 5.71
N ASP A 7 29.55 -10.83 6.84
CA ASP A 7 28.09 -10.98 6.92
C ASP A 7 27.37 -9.62 6.75
N LEU A 8 27.92 -8.55 7.32
CA LEU A 8 27.44 -7.18 7.06
C LEU A 8 27.58 -6.78 5.59
N LYS A 9 28.71 -7.12 4.94
CA LYS A 9 28.92 -6.84 3.52
C LYS A 9 27.96 -7.63 2.63
N LYS A 10 27.66 -8.89 2.97
CA LYS A 10 26.62 -9.68 2.29
C LYS A 10 25.22 -9.07 2.47
N CYS A 11 24.89 -8.60 3.67
CA CYS A 11 23.61 -7.95 3.93
C CYS A 11 23.49 -6.63 3.15
N LEU A 12 24.55 -5.81 3.13
CA LEU A 12 24.62 -4.57 2.34
C LEU A 12 24.50 -4.84 0.84
N MET A 13 25.18 -5.86 0.32
CA MET A 13 25.02 -6.30 -1.07
C MET A 13 23.60 -6.79 -1.34
N TYR A 14 22.99 -7.57 -0.44
CA TYR A 14 21.62 -8.03 -0.58
C TYR A 14 20.60 -6.87 -0.67
N PHE A 15 20.83 -5.80 0.08
CA PHE A 15 20.02 -4.58 0.02
C PHE A 15 20.43 -3.61 -1.11
N SER A 16 21.56 -3.86 -1.77
CA SER A 16 22.00 -3.04 -2.90
C SER A 16 20.96 -3.05 -4.01
N ARG A 17 20.82 -1.91 -4.68
CA ARG A 17 19.86 -1.73 -5.77
C ARG A 17 20.05 -2.77 -6.87
N GLN A 18 21.30 -3.03 -7.25
CA GLN A 18 21.65 -4.02 -8.27
C GLN A 18 21.16 -5.43 -7.89
N SER A 19 21.39 -5.88 -6.65
CA SER A 19 20.92 -7.20 -6.22
C SER A 19 19.39 -7.29 -6.09
N ARG A 20 18.68 -6.19 -5.86
CA ARG A 20 17.21 -6.16 -5.87
C ARG A 20 16.66 -6.23 -7.30
N GLU A 21 17.27 -5.51 -8.23
CA GLU A 21 16.93 -5.52 -9.65
C GLU A 21 17.16 -6.90 -10.27
N GLU A 22 18.28 -7.55 -9.95
CA GLU A 22 18.63 -8.86 -10.50
C GLU A 22 17.69 -9.97 -9.99
N ARG A 23 17.25 -9.90 -8.73
CA ARG A 23 16.19 -10.79 -8.22
C ARG A 23 14.84 -10.54 -8.88
N ALA A 24 14.49 -9.27 -9.11
CA ALA A 24 13.25 -8.93 -9.80
C ALA A 24 13.27 -9.44 -11.24
N TYR A 25 14.40 -9.29 -11.93
CA TYR A 25 14.61 -9.81 -13.28
C TYR A 25 14.51 -11.33 -13.34
N HIS A 26 15.21 -12.04 -12.46
CA HIS A 26 15.11 -13.52 -12.42
C HIS A 26 13.68 -14.00 -12.16
N LYS A 27 12.95 -13.33 -11.28
CA LYS A 27 11.53 -13.64 -11.04
C LYS A 27 10.71 -13.40 -12.32
N TYR A 28 10.87 -12.23 -12.94
CA TYR A 28 10.20 -11.89 -14.20
C TYR A 28 10.46 -12.94 -15.29
N THR A 29 11.71 -13.36 -15.49
CA THR A 29 12.07 -14.37 -16.50
C THR A 29 11.39 -15.70 -16.22
N ASN A 30 11.37 -16.16 -14.96
CA ASN A 30 10.70 -17.40 -14.59
C ASN A 30 9.18 -17.34 -14.79
N ASP A 31 8.57 -16.22 -14.40
CA ASP A 31 7.13 -16.00 -14.55
C ASP A 31 6.77 -15.96 -16.06
N LYS A 32 7.59 -15.29 -16.88
CA LYS A 32 7.43 -15.26 -18.33
C LYS A 32 7.54 -16.65 -18.97
N LEU A 33 8.53 -17.46 -18.58
CA LEU A 33 8.69 -18.84 -19.09
C LEU A 33 7.49 -19.74 -18.75
N MET A 34 6.86 -19.54 -17.59
CA MET A 34 5.62 -20.22 -17.23
C MET A 34 4.45 -19.78 -18.13
N LEU A 35 4.35 -18.49 -18.43
CA LEU A 35 3.34 -17.92 -19.33
C LEU A 35 3.51 -18.40 -20.78
N GLU A 36 4.75 -18.53 -21.26
CA GLU A 36 5.05 -19.05 -22.60
C GLU A 36 4.64 -20.51 -22.78
N LYS A 37 4.53 -21.30 -21.71
CA LYS A 37 4.03 -22.68 -21.77
C LYS A 37 2.50 -22.78 -21.85
N LEU A 38 1.77 -21.70 -21.55
CA LEU A 38 0.31 -21.69 -21.52
C LEU A 38 -0.31 -21.57 -22.92
N SER A 39 -1.47 -22.18 -23.13
CA SER A 39 -2.22 -22.04 -24.38
C SER A 39 -2.74 -20.60 -24.55
N ILE A 40 -2.93 -20.16 -25.80
CA ILE A 40 -3.41 -18.79 -26.10
C ILE A 40 -4.75 -18.50 -25.41
N ASN A 41 -5.68 -19.47 -25.36
CA ASN A 41 -6.97 -19.30 -24.70
C ASN A 41 -6.80 -19.09 -23.19
N ARG A 42 -5.86 -19.79 -22.56
CA ARG A 42 -5.60 -19.65 -21.13
C ARG A 42 -4.91 -18.32 -20.79
N LEU A 43 -3.98 -17.87 -21.63
CA LEU A 43 -3.38 -16.52 -21.56
C LEU A 43 -4.45 -15.43 -21.65
N LYS A 44 -5.38 -15.53 -22.62
CA LYS A 44 -6.51 -14.58 -22.76
C LYS A 44 -7.41 -14.55 -21.53
N PHE A 45 -7.76 -15.71 -20.99
CA PHE A 45 -8.56 -15.80 -19.76
C PHE A 45 -7.84 -15.15 -18.56
N GLN A 46 -6.55 -15.43 -18.40
CA GLN A 46 -5.74 -14.83 -17.34
C GLN A 46 -5.65 -13.32 -17.49
N LEU A 47 -5.48 -12.81 -18.72
CA LEU A 47 -5.47 -11.39 -19.02
C LEU A 47 -6.79 -10.70 -18.62
N ILE A 48 -7.93 -11.28 -19.02
CA ILE A 48 -9.26 -10.74 -18.66
C ILE A 48 -9.41 -10.70 -17.15
N THR A 49 -9.08 -11.80 -16.47
CA THR A 49 -9.17 -11.92 -15.01
C THR A 49 -8.32 -10.85 -14.31
N LEU A 50 -7.07 -10.67 -14.75
CA LEU A 50 -6.16 -9.67 -14.19
C LEU A 50 -6.66 -8.25 -14.43
N LYS A 51 -7.13 -7.93 -15.64
CA LYS A 51 -7.70 -6.62 -15.97
C LYS A 51 -8.92 -6.30 -15.12
N THR A 52 -9.85 -7.24 -14.97
CA THR A 52 -11.02 -7.07 -14.11
C THR A 52 -10.62 -6.82 -12.65
N LYS A 53 -9.64 -7.58 -12.14
CA LYS A 53 -9.14 -7.42 -10.76
C LYS A 53 -8.44 -6.07 -10.55
N TYR A 54 -7.67 -5.61 -11.54
CA TYR A 54 -7.02 -4.30 -11.53
C TYR A 54 -8.06 -3.17 -11.50
N GLU A 55 -9.05 -3.21 -12.40
CA GLU A 55 -10.13 -2.21 -12.47
C GLU A 55 -10.92 -2.14 -11.16
N TYR A 56 -11.33 -3.29 -10.61
CA TYR A 56 -12.03 -3.33 -9.33
C TYR A 56 -11.20 -2.70 -8.20
N LYS A 57 -9.92 -3.10 -8.05
CA LYS A 57 -9.06 -2.55 -7.01
C LYS A 57 -8.75 -1.07 -7.23
N ARG A 58 -8.63 -0.62 -8.48
CA ARG A 58 -8.41 0.79 -8.82
C ARG A 58 -9.60 1.62 -8.36
N ASN A 59 -10.81 1.15 -8.63
CA ASN A 59 -12.03 1.84 -8.23
C ASN A 59 -12.16 1.89 -6.70
N VAL A 60 -11.89 0.79 -6.00
CA VAL A 60 -11.88 0.78 -4.53
C VAL A 60 -10.85 1.78 -3.97
N CYS A 61 -9.64 1.82 -4.55
CA CYS A 61 -8.60 2.77 -4.16
C CYS A 61 -9.04 4.23 -4.42
N ALA A 62 -9.65 4.51 -5.58
CA ALA A 62 -10.15 5.83 -5.93
C ALA A 62 -11.26 6.30 -4.97
N ILE A 63 -12.21 5.43 -4.63
CA ILE A 63 -13.25 5.72 -3.64
C ILE A 63 -12.63 5.99 -2.27
N PHE A 64 -11.68 5.16 -1.83
CA PHE A 64 -10.99 5.33 -0.56
C PHE A 64 -10.21 6.66 -0.47
N LEU A 65 -9.48 7.03 -1.52
CA LEU A 65 -8.78 8.32 -1.57
C LEU A 65 -9.79 9.49 -1.66
N GLY A 66 -10.88 9.30 -2.39
CA GLY A 66 -11.97 10.26 -2.48
C GLY A 66 -12.64 10.55 -1.13
N THR A 67 -12.89 9.53 -0.30
CA THR A 67 -13.47 9.73 1.03
C THR A 67 -12.50 10.43 1.99
N ILE A 68 -11.20 10.12 1.92
CA ILE A 68 -10.17 10.85 2.68
C ILE A 68 -10.17 12.32 2.27
N LEU A 69 -10.15 12.60 0.96
CA LEU A 69 -10.16 13.97 0.44
C LEU A 69 -11.42 14.72 0.87
N LEU A 70 -12.60 14.10 0.78
CA LEU A 70 -13.86 14.67 1.25
C LEU A 70 -13.80 15.02 2.73
N THR A 71 -13.26 14.13 3.57
CA THR A 71 -13.15 14.36 5.03
C THR A 71 -12.27 15.59 5.34
N ILE A 72 -11.22 15.82 4.54
CA ILE A 72 -10.36 17.00 4.65
C ILE A 72 -11.12 18.25 4.18
N LEU A 73 -11.77 18.19 3.02
CA LEU A 73 -12.50 19.31 2.41
C LEU A 73 -13.68 19.79 3.25
N THR A 74 -14.43 18.88 3.86
CA THR A 74 -15.57 19.21 4.70
C THR A 74 -15.16 19.79 6.07
N GLY A 75 -13.85 19.86 6.36
CA GLY A 75 -13.36 20.37 7.63
C GLY A 75 -13.78 19.51 8.83
N THR A 76 -14.17 18.25 8.60
CA THR A 76 -14.68 17.34 9.65
C THR A 76 -13.71 17.24 10.83
N TRP A 77 -12.41 17.28 10.54
CA TRP A 77 -11.35 17.31 11.56
C TRP A 77 -11.47 18.51 12.49
N GLY A 78 -11.76 19.71 11.96
CA GLY A 78 -11.94 20.92 12.76
C GLY A 78 -13.08 20.76 13.76
N THR A 79 -14.22 20.22 13.32
CA THR A 79 -15.37 19.93 14.18
C THR A 79 -15.01 18.93 15.28
N VAL A 80 -14.24 17.88 14.97
CA VAL A 80 -13.76 16.90 15.94
C VAL A 80 -12.80 17.53 16.96
N PHE A 81 -11.89 18.40 16.52
CA PHE A 81 -10.99 19.13 17.41
C PHE A 81 -11.74 20.07 18.35
N ASP A 82 -12.72 20.82 17.84
CA ASP A 82 -13.53 21.73 18.65
C ASP A 82 -14.38 20.98 19.68
N LEU A 83 -14.95 19.83 19.30
CA LEU A 83 -15.66 18.97 20.25
C LEU A 83 -14.74 18.46 21.36
N THR A 84 -13.55 17.99 20.97
CA THR A 84 -12.54 17.50 21.93
C THR A 84 -12.13 18.62 22.90
N ARG A 85 -11.89 19.83 22.38
CA ARG A 85 -11.58 21.01 23.18
C ARG A 85 -12.69 21.33 24.19
N LYS A 86 -13.95 21.35 23.75
CA LYS A 86 -15.11 21.63 24.63
C LYS A 86 -15.25 20.59 25.74
N ILE A 87 -14.98 19.31 25.43
CA ILE A 87 -15.00 18.23 26.43
C ILE A 87 -13.90 18.44 27.48
N ILE A 88 -12.70 18.81 27.05
CA ILE A 88 -11.57 19.12 27.95
C ILE A 88 -11.91 20.33 28.84
N GLU A 89 -12.41 21.42 28.26
CA GLU A 89 -12.80 22.63 29.00
C GLU A 89 -13.90 22.33 30.03
N TYR A 90 -14.88 21.49 29.68
CA TYR A 90 -15.91 21.05 30.61
C TYR A 90 -15.36 20.20 31.76
N ALA A 91 -14.46 19.24 31.45
CA ALA A 91 -13.88 18.34 32.45
C ALA A 91 -13.04 19.09 33.50
N VAL A 92 -12.23 20.05 33.06
CA VAL A 92 -11.38 20.86 33.95
C VAL A 92 -12.19 21.93 34.68
N GLY A 93 -13.10 22.63 33.97
CA GLY A 93 -13.78 23.81 34.51
C GLY A 93 -15.04 23.52 35.33
N LYS A 94 -15.89 22.58 34.90
CA LYS A 94 -17.19 22.30 35.55
C LYS A 94 -17.18 21.03 36.39
N ALA A 95 -16.51 19.98 35.91
CA ALA A 95 -16.49 18.70 36.60
C ALA A 95 -15.37 18.61 37.66
N ASN A 96 -14.50 19.62 37.77
CA ASN A 96 -13.34 19.66 38.69
C ASN A 96 -12.50 18.38 38.66
N VAL A 97 -12.39 17.75 37.48
CA VAL A 97 -11.56 16.55 37.31
C VAL A 97 -10.10 16.96 37.42
N ASP A 98 -9.30 16.14 38.11
CA ASP A 98 -7.87 16.40 38.27
C ASP A 98 -7.20 16.71 36.92
N PRO A 99 -6.54 17.88 36.79
CA PRO A 99 -5.91 18.30 35.54
C PRO A 99 -4.87 17.28 35.02
N LEU A 100 -4.24 16.53 35.92
CA LEU A 100 -3.30 15.46 35.58
C LEU A 100 -3.99 14.32 34.81
N LEU A 101 -5.19 13.91 35.23
CA LEU A 101 -5.97 12.86 34.58
C LEU A 101 -6.43 13.32 33.20
N VAL A 102 -6.92 14.55 33.09
CA VAL A 102 -7.34 15.14 31.81
C VAL A 102 -6.15 15.17 30.83
N LYS A 103 -4.97 15.63 31.28
CA LYS A 103 -3.75 15.63 30.46
C LYS A 103 -3.38 14.22 29.99
N GLY A 104 -3.46 13.22 30.87
CA GLY A 104 -3.22 11.81 30.52
C GLY A 104 -4.14 11.32 29.39
N TRP A 105 -5.45 11.55 29.52
CA TRP A 105 -6.43 11.15 28.50
C TRP A 105 -6.22 11.87 27.17
N THR A 106 -5.90 13.16 27.17
CA THR A 106 -5.64 13.91 25.94
C THR A 106 -4.43 13.38 25.16
N LEU A 107 -3.37 12.95 25.86
CA LEU A 107 -2.19 12.33 25.23
C LEU A 107 -2.53 10.98 24.60
N ILE A 108 -3.34 10.16 25.27
CA ILE A 108 -3.78 8.86 24.73
C ILE A 108 -4.60 9.07 23.44
N ILE A 109 -5.53 10.02 23.45
CA ILE A 109 -6.34 10.37 22.27
C ILE A 109 -5.45 10.85 21.12
N LEU A 110 -4.48 11.70 21.41
CA LEU A 110 -3.52 12.19 20.40
C LEU A 110 -2.72 11.04 19.77
N ILE A 111 -2.17 10.13 20.59
CA ILE A 111 -1.43 8.96 20.12
C ILE A 111 -2.33 8.05 19.26
N PHE A 112 -3.58 7.87 19.65
CA PHE A 112 -4.55 7.10 18.89
C PHE A 112 -4.79 7.70 17.49
N PHE A 113 -4.96 9.02 17.37
CA PHE A 113 -5.11 9.68 16.07
C PHE A 113 -3.85 9.57 15.19
N ILE A 114 -2.67 9.73 15.79
CA ILE A 114 -1.39 9.57 15.06
C ILE A 114 -1.24 8.13 14.55
N THR A 115 -1.54 7.13 15.37
CA THR A 115 -1.44 5.73 14.94
C THR A 115 -2.49 5.38 13.89
N ALA A 116 -3.73 5.87 14.03
CA ALA A 116 -4.79 5.66 13.04
C ALA A 116 -4.42 6.26 11.67
N THR A 117 -3.92 7.50 11.64
CA THR A 117 -3.47 8.14 10.38
C THR A 117 -2.29 7.39 9.74
N PHE A 118 -1.36 6.90 10.54
CA PHE A 118 -0.24 6.07 10.06
C PHE A 118 -0.72 4.73 9.46
N LEU A 119 -1.71 4.07 10.07
CA LEU A 119 -2.30 2.84 9.54
C LEU A 119 -3.03 3.08 8.21
N ILE A 120 -3.79 4.17 8.11
CA ILE A 120 -4.45 4.59 6.87
C ILE A 120 -3.41 4.81 5.76
N PHE A 121 -2.30 5.48 6.09
CA PHE A 121 -1.21 5.73 5.14
C PHE A 121 -0.53 4.43 4.67
N ILE A 122 -0.18 3.51 5.58
CA ILE A 122 0.38 2.20 5.21
C ILE A 122 -0.59 1.42 4.32
N THR A 123 -1.88 1.46 4.64
CA THR A 123 -2.92 0.78 3.87
C THR A 123 -2.98 1.34 2.45
N ALA A 124 -2.95 2.66 2.29
CA ALA A 124 -2.89 3.31 0.97
C ALA A 124 -1.65 2.87 0.17
N LEU A 125 -0.47 2.82 0.79
CA LEU A 125 0.76 2.35 0.13
C LEU A 125 0.66 0.88 -0.30
N SER A 126 0.06 0.03 0.53
CA SER A 126 -0.20 -1.38 0.21
C SER A 126 -1.13 -1.54 -1.00
N PHE A 127 -2.19 -0.73 -1.08
CA PHE A 127 -3.08 -0.71 -2.24
C PHE A 127 -2.34 -0.31 -3.52
N MET A 128 -1.54 0.76 -3.47
CA MET A 128 -0.74 1.22 -4.61
C MET A 128 0.24 0.15 -5.08
N ARG A 129 0.93 -0.51 -4.14
CA ARG A 129 1.85 -1.61 -4.46
C ARG A 129 1.13 -2.78 -5.12
N THR A 130 -0.06 -3.12 -4.66
CA THR A 130 -0.87 -4.21 -5.23
C THR A 130 -1.34 -3.87 -6.64
N LEU A 131 -1.75 -2.62 -6.88
CA LEU A 131 -2.13 -2.15 -8.21
C LEU A 131 -0.96 -2.17 -9.18
N TYR A 132 0.23 -1.74 -8.72
CA TYR A 132 1.45 -1.81 -9.50
C TYR A 132 1.77 -3.25 -9.94
N GLN A 133 1.73 -4.21 -8.99
CA GLN A 133 1.98 -5.62 -9.29
C GLN A 133 0.98 -6.20 -10.29
N LEU A 134 -0.31 -5.88 -10.15
CA LEU A 134 -1.33 -6.32 -11.10
C LEU A 134 -1.10 -5.74 -12.49
N HIS A 135 -0.70 -4.47 -12.57
CA HIS A 135 -0.38 -3.84 -13.85
C HIS A 135 0.83 -4.48 -14.51
N GLU A 136 1.87 -4.77 -13.74
CA GLU A 136 3.07 -5.48 -14.20
C GLU A 136 2.74 -6.88 -14.75
N GLU A 137 1.91 -7.66 -14.03
CA GLU A 137 1.45 -8.98 -14.48
C GLU A 137 0.61 -8.89 -15.77
N ILE A 138 -0.25 -7.87 -15.90
CA ILE A 138 -1.02 -7.63 -17.14
C ILE A 138 -0.07 -7.42 -18.32
N LEU A 139 0.94 -6.56 -18.16
CA LEU A 139 1.93 -6.27 -19.21
C LEU A 139 2.68 -7.53 -19.63
N MET A 140 3.14 -8.35 -18.67
CA MET A 140 3.81 -9.62 -18.98
C MET A 140 2.95 -10.56 -19.82
N VAL A 141 1.67 -10.71 -19.46
CA VAL A 141 0.74 -11.59 -20.20
C VAL A 141 0.45 -11.02 -21.59
N GLU A 142 0.33 -9.70 -21.74
CA GLU A 142 0.14 -9.06 -23.04
C GLU A 142 1.34 -9.26 -23.97
N ASP A 143 2.56 -9.10 -23.45
CA ASP A 143 3.78 -9.26 -24.24
C ASP A 143 3.95 -10.71 -24.74
N VAL A 144 3.74 -11.70 -23.87
CA VAL A 144 3.77 -13.12 -24.28
C VAL A 144 2.67 -13.44 -25.29
N LEU A 145 1.48 -12.86 -25.13
CA LEU A 145 0.37 -13.05 -26.07
C LEU A 145 0.65 -12.42 -27.44
N LYS A 146 1.32 -11.26 -27.49
CA LYS A 146 1.74 -10.60 -28.75
C LYS A 146 2.78 -11.44 -29.48
N ALA A 147 3.84 -11.87 -28.79
CA ALA A 147 4.88 -12.72 -29.36
C ALA A 147 4.30 -14.00 -30.01
N LYS A 148 3.42 -14.72 -29.30
CA LYS A 148 2.76 -15.92 -29.85
C LYS A 148 1.82 -15.69 -31.03
N LYS A 149 1.34 -14.46 -31.23
CA LYS A 149 0.51 -14.11 -32.40
C LYS A 149 1.37 -13.77 -33.60
N GLU A 150 2.56 -13.22 -33.38
CA GLU A 150 3.54 -12.93 -34.43
C GLU A 150 4.17 -14.22 -34.97
N ASP A 151 4.51 -15.17 -34.10
CA ASP A 151 5.04 -16.50 -34.50
C ASP A 151 4.05 -17.36 -35.31
N ARG A 152 2.76 -17.00 -35.32
CA ARG A 152 1.68 -17.71 -36.03
C ARG A 152 1.24 -17.04 -37.33
N LYS A 153 1.80 -15.87 -37.67
CA LYS A 153 1.59 -15.20 -38.96
C LYS A 153 2.68 -15.62 -39.93
#